data_AF-A0A2E6E8V2-F1
#
_entry.id   AF-A0A2E6E8V2-F1
#
_cell.length_a   1.000
_cell.length_b   1.000
_cell.length_c   1.000
_cell.angle_alpha   90.00
_cell.angle_beta   90.00
_cell.angle_gamma   90.00
#
_symmetry.space_group_name_H-M   'P 1'
#
loop_
_entity.id
_entity.type
_entity.pdbx_description
1 polymer ?
#
loop_
_entity_poly.entity_id
_entity_poly.type
_entity_poly.pdbx_seq_one_letter_code
_entity_poly.pdbx_strand_id
1 'polypeptide(L)'
;MANSNIPWVDFLFELAVYWLYKISEILGITYEEVNVWIFCVAWPILSIGLIGCVIYLTRENRRLRRQNMISPSGKIQNRSRKLAGVTDHL
;
A
#
# COMPACT_ATOMS: atom_id res chain seq x y z
N MET A 1 14.37 -2.54 29.93
CA MET A 1 13.17 -3.33 30.24
C MET A 1 12.02 -2.35 30.36
N ALA A 2 11.17 -2.29 29.34
CA ALA A 2 9.93 -1.55 29.43
C ALA A 2 9.04 -2.27 30.45
N ASN A 3 8.44 -1.52 31.38
CA ASN A 3 7.48 -2.08 32.33
C ASN A 3 6.19 -1.29 32.18
N SER A 4 5.47 -1.56 31.09
CA SER A 4 4.25 -0.84 30.72
C SER A 4 2.99 -1.41 31.41
N ASN A 5 3.15 -2.38 32.33
CA ASN A 5 2.07 -3.21 32.89
C ASN A 5 1.27 -4.00 31.82
N ILE A 6 1.76 -4.02 30.57
CA ILE A 6 1.09 -4.66 29.44
C ILE A 6 2.08 -5.65 28.80
N PRO A 7 2.03 -6.94 29.18
CA PRO A 7 3.05 -7.92 28.83
C PRO A 7 3.31 -8.08 27.32
N TRP A 8 2.26 -7.94 26.49
CA TRP A 8 2.41 -8.09 25.04
C TRP A 8 3.13 -6.90 24.39
N VAL A 9 2.99 -5.69 24.96
CA VAL A 9 3.67 -4.50 24.46
C VAL A 9 5.15 -4.59 24.78
N ASP A 10 5.48 -4.99 26.00
CA ASP A 10 6.87 -5.17 26.43
C ASP A 10 7.57 -6.24 25.57
N PHE A 11 6.90 -7.37 25.29
CA PHE A 11 7.43 -8.41 24.38
C PHE A 11 7.67 -7.90 22.95
N LEU A 12 6.71 -7.17 22.37
CA LEU A 12 6.85 -6.64 21.02
C LEU A 12 7.99 -5.60 20.94
N PHE A 13 8.12 -4.76 21.96
CA PHE A 13 9.20 -3.78 22.06
C PHE A 13 10.57 -4.46 22.16
N GLU A 14 10.72 -5.46 23.03
CA GLU A 14 11.97 -6.22 23.16
C GLU A 14 12.33 -6.96 21.87
N LEU A 15 11.34 -7.55 21.19
CA LEU A 15 11.55 -8.19 19.90
C LEU A 15 12.03 -7.19 18.84
N ALA A 16 11.40 -6.01 18.76
CA ALA A 16 11.80 -4.97 17.81
C ALA A 16 13.25 -4.49 18.07
N VAL A 17 13.60 -4.24 19.34
CA VAL A 17 14.95 -3.84 19.74
C VAL A 17 15.98 -4.95 19.44
N TYR A 18 15.63 -6.21 19.69
CA TYR A 18 16.49 -7.36 19.38
C TYR A 18 16.84 -7.42 17.88
N TRP A 19 15.84 -7.34 17.00
CA TRP A 19 16.09 -7.31 15.55
C TRP A 19 16.94 -6.12 15.13
N LEU A 20 16.74 -4.96 15.75
CA LEU A 20 17.51 -3.75 15.47
C LEU A 20 18.99 -3.93 15.83
N TYR A 21 19.29 -4.55 16.99
CA TYR A 21 20.66 -4.91 17.37
C TYR A 21 21.30 -5.94 16.43
N LYS A 22 20.54 -6.93 15.94
CA LYS A 22 21.07 -7.89 14.96
C LYS A 22 21.45 -7.20 13.65
N ILE A 23 20.66 -6.23 13.21
CA ILE A 23 20.95 -5.44 12.01
C ILE A 23 22.16 -4.53 12.24
N SER A 24 22.29 -3.91 13.41
CA SER A 24 23.45 -3.06 13.74
C SER A 24 24.75 -3.87 13.76
N GLU A 25 24.72 -5.09 14.30
CA GLU A 25 25.86 -6.02 14.31
C GLU A 25 26.31 -6.40 12.89
N ILE A 26 25.36 -6.66 11.98
CA ILE A 26 25.66 -7.00 10.57
C ILE A 26 26.26 -5.81 9.81
N LEU A 27 25.76 -4.60 10.08
CA LEU A 27 26.21 -3.38 9.41
C LEU A 27 27.49 -2.80 10.04
N GLY A 28 27.89 -3.27 11.22
CA GLY A 28 29.06 -2.78 11.95
C GLY A 28 28.92 -1.34 12.46
N ILE A 29 27.69 -0.82 12.55
CA ILE A 29 27.38 0.53 13.03
C ILE A 29 26.68 0.46 14.38
N THR A 30 26.70 1.56 15.14
CA THR A 30 26.07 1.59 16.46
C THR A 30 24.56 1.50 16.37
N TYR A 31 23.93 0.96 17.41
CA TYR A 31 22.46 0.92 17.55
C TYR A 31 21.84 2.31 17.36
N GLU A 32 22.47 3.34 17.93
CA GLU A 32 22.01 4.73 17.87
C GLU A 32 21.97 5.24 16.41
N GLU A 33 22.99 4.93 15.63
CA GLU A 33 23.06 5.31 14.21
C GLU A 33 21.99 4.60 13.38
N VAL A 34 21.80 3.27 13.56
CA VAL A 34 20.74 2.53 12.84
C VAL A 34 19.37 3.13 13.14
N ASN A 35 19.12 3.49 14.40
CA ASN A 35 17.87 4.08 14.82
C ASN A 35 17.60 5.40 14.08
N VAL A 36 18.60 6.29 13.97
CA VAL A 36 18.50 7.55 13.21
C VAL A 36 18.25 7.29 11.73
N TRP A 37 18.96 6.34 11.11
CA TRP A 37 18.76 5.99 9.70
C TRP A 37 17.34 5.49 9.42
N ILE A 38 16.79 4.63 10.28
CA ILE A 38 15.43 4.09 10.08
C ILE A 38 14.37 5.18 10.26
N PHE A 39 14.43 5.94 11.36
CA PHE A 39 13.39 6.91 11.68
C PHE A 39 13.50 8.21 10.87
N CYS A 40 14.71 8.72 10.66
CA CYS A 40 14.92 10.00 9.98
C CYS A 40 15.11 9.89 8.47
N VAL A 41 15.44 8.71 7.93
CA VAL A 41 15.70 8.53 6.49
C VAL A 41 14.73 7.54 5.87
N ALA A 42 14.66 6.30 6.37
CA ALA A 42 13.80 5.27 5.77
C ALA A 42 12.31 5.65 5.88
N TRP A 43 11.87 6.15 7.04
CA TRP A 43 10.48 6.55 7.27
C TRP A 43 9.97 7.70 6.36
N PRO A 44 10.68 8.83 6.20
CA PRO A 44 10.24 9.88 5.28
C PRO A 44 10.32 9.44 3.82
N ILE A 45 11.32 8.64 3.41
CA ILE A 45 11.38 8.09 2.05
C ILE A 45 10.16 7.21 1.78
N LEU A 46 9.82 6.31 2.70
CA LEU A 46 8.66 5.45 2.59
C LEU A 46 7.37 6.28 2.51
N SER A 47 7.25 7.30 3.37
CA SER A 47 6.08 8.19 3.40
C SER A 47 5.92 8.95 2.08
N ILE A 48 7.00 9.52 1.54
CA ILE A 48 7.00 10.22 0.24
C ILE A 48 6.64 9.25 -0.89
N GLY A 49 7.20 8.04 -0.88
CA GLY A 49 6.86 6.99 -1.84
C GLY A 49 5.37 6.62 -1.78
N LEU A 50 4.82 6.46 -0.57
CA LEU A 50 3.40 6.17 -0.37
C LEU A 50 2.52 7.32 -0.88
N ILE A 51 2.88 8.56 -0.59
CA ILE A 51 2.17 9.76 -1.07
C ILE A 51 2.17 9.77 -2.61
N GLY A 52 3.33 9.51 -3.23
CA GLY A 52 3.45 9.39 -4.69
C GLY A 52 2.53 8.31 -5.26
N CYS A 53 2.54 7.12 -4.66
CA CYS A 53 1.65 6.01 -5.03
C CYS A 53 0.17 6.40 -4.90
N VAL A 54 -0.24 7.03 -3.79
CA VAL A 54 -1.62 7.49 -3.57
C VAL A 54 -2.04 8.50 -4.64
N ILE A 55 -1.17 9.46 -4.98
CA ILE A 55 -1.44 10.45 -6.03
C ILE A 55 -1.59 9.75 -7.38
N TYR A 56 -0.66 8.85 -7.74
CA TYR A 56 -0.72 8.09 -8.98
C TYR A 56 -2.02 7.27 -9.09
N LEU A 57 -2.33 6.50 -8.04
CA LEU A 57 -3.53 5.67 -7.98
C LEU A 57 -4.79 6.53 -8.06
N THR A 58 -4.83 7.67 -7.37
CA THR A 58 -5.97 8.58 -7.41
C THR A 58 -6.16 9.18 -8.80
N ARG A 59 -5.08 9.53 -9.50
CA ARG A 59 -5.14 10.06 -10.87
C ARG A 59 -5.69 9.01 -11.84
N GLU A 60 -5.19 7.78 -11.77
CA GLU A 60 -5.65 6.71 -12.66
C GLU A 60 -7.09 6.30 -12.34
N ASN A 61 -7.44 6.19 -11.07
CA ASN A 61 -8.80 5.85 -10.64
C ASN A 61 -9.82 6.93 -11.08
N ARG A 62 -9.43 8.22 -11.10
CA ARG A 62 -10.27 9.29 -11.68
C ARG A 62 -10.45 9.15 -13.20
N ARG A 63 -9.43 8.69 -13.94
CA ARG A 63 -9.54 8.45 -15.40
C ARG A 63 -10.48 7.29 -15.70
N LEU A 64 -10.31 6.18 -14.98
CA LEU A 64 -11.16 5.00 -15.10
C LEU A 64 -12.62 5.32 -14.74
N ARG A 65 -12.87 6.09 -13.67
CA ARG A 65 -14.25 6.50 -13.30
C ARG A 65 -14.91 7.38 -14.36
N ARG A 66 -14.17 8.27 -15.03
CA ARG A 66 -14.71 9.08 -16.15
C ARG A 66 -15.08 8.22 -17.34
N GLN A 67 -14.24 7.24 -17.69
CA GLN A 67 -14.56 6.28 -18.75
C GLN A 67 -15.76 5.39 -18.39
N ASN A 68 -15.89 5.00 -17.12
CA ASN A 68 -17.01 4.18 -16.65
C ASN A 68 -18.33 4.97 -16.59
N MET A 69 -18.28 6.28 -16.28
CA MET A 69 -19.45 7.17 -16.32
C MET A 69 -19.87 7.57 -17.74
N ILE A 70 -18.92 7.72 -18.67
CA ILE A 70 -19.21 8.03 -20.08
C ILE A 70 -19.56 6.74 -20.86
N SER A 71 -19.11 5.58 -20.39
CA SER A 71 -19.43 4.27 -20.97
C SER A 71 -20.08 3.31 -19.96
N PRO A 72 -21.31 3.59 -19.46
CA PRO A 72 -22.13 2.55 -18.84
C PRO A 72 -22.76 1.62 -19.89
N SER A 73 -22.89 2.10 -21.14
CA SER A 73 -23.79 1.50 -22.13
C SER A 73 -23.07 0.61 -23.16
N GLY A 74 -21.79 0.85 -23.49
CA GLY A 74 -21.16 0.21 -24.66
C GLY A 74 -21.05 -1.32 -24.61
N LYS A 75 -20.70 -1.89 -23.46
CA LYS A 75 -20.61 -3.36 -23.30
C LYS A 75 -21.98 -4.03 -23.08
N ILE A 76 -22.90 -3.35 -22.39
CA ILE A 76 -24.25 -3.87 -22.14
C ILE A 76 -25.09 -3.79 -23.42
N GLN A 77 -25.04 -2.67 -24.14
CA GLN A 77 -25.78 -2.44 -25.38
C GLN A 77 -25.32 -3.34 -26.53
N ASN A 78 -24.02 -3.60 -26.67
CA ASN A 78 -23.53 -4.58 -27.67
C ASN A 78 -24.00 -6.00 -27.37
N ARG A 79 -24.17 -6.36 -26.08
CA ARG A 79 -24.70 -7.66 -25.69
C ARG A 79 -26.20 -7.77 -25.99
N SER A 80 -26.97 -6.73 -25.69
CA SER A 80 -28.41 -6.69 -25.99
C SER A 80 -28.71 -6.68 -27.49
N ARG A 81 -27.95 -5.95 -28.32
CA ARG A 81 -28.10 -6.01 -29.79
C ARG A 81 -27.77 -7.38 -30.36
N LYS A 82 -26.73 -8.05 -29.85
CA LYS A 82 -26.36 -9.39 -30.30
C LYS A 82 -27.44 -10.42 -29.97
N LEU A 83 -28.17 -10.23 -28.86
CA LEU A 83 -29.29 -11.10 -28.48
C LEU A 83 -30.53 -10.83 -29.33
N ALA A 84 -30.86 -9.56 -29.61
CA ALA A 84 -31.98 -9.19 -30.47
C ALA A 84 -31.81 -9.68 -31.92
N GLY A 85 -30.60 -9.55 -32.49
CA GLY A 85 -30.32 -10.05 -33.83
C GLY A 85 -30.33 -11.57 -33.95
N VAL A 86 -30.24 -12.32 -32.84
CA VAL A 86 -30.36 -13.79 -32.84
C VAL A 86 -31.82 -14.24 -32.77
N THR A 87 -32.69 -13.46 -32.12
CA THR A 87 -34.12 -13.80 -31.99
C THR A 87 -34.92 -13.55 -33.27
N ASP A 88 -34.46 -12.66 -34.16
CA ASP A 88 -35.15 -12.35 -35.43
C ASP A 88 -34.91 -13.41 -36.54
N HIS A 89 -34.04 -14.40 -36.27
CA HIS A 89 -33.70 -15.48 -37.20
C HIS A 89 -34.31 -16.84 -36.84
N LEU A 90 -35.22 -16.89 -35.85
CA LEU A 90 -35.99 -18.08 -35.45
C LEU A 90 -37.48 -17.89 -35.80
#